data_AF-A0ABD6B803-F1
#
_entry.id   AF-A0ABD6B803-F1
#
_cell.length_a   1.000
_cell.length_b   1.000
_cell.length_c   1.000
_cell.angle_alpha   90.00
_cell.angle_beta   90.00
_cell.angle_gamma   90.00
#
_symmetry.space_group_name_H-M   'P 1'
#
loop_
_entity.id
_entity.type
_entity.pdbx_description
1 polymer ?
#
loop_
_entity_poly.entity_id
_entity_poly.type
_entity_poly.pdbx_seq_one_letter_code
_entity_poly.pdbx_strand_id
1 'polypeptide(L)'
;LDAVEELSTRTLLREELRDELSAAYDLERLVSRVSRERANARDLRSVAGTLAIVPELKAALDDAESDRLQALRDDLDELAETRELIEAAIAEDPPQEITEGGVIADGFDDELDEVRATEREGREWVADLEAKERERTGIDNLEVGHNQVHGYYIEVTDSHLVEVPEKYRRRQTLKNSE
;
A
#
# COMPACT_ATOMS: atom_id res chain seq x y z
N LEU A 1 10.72 41.73 -15.19
CA LEU A 1 9.36 41.70 -14.59
C LEU A 1 8.38 40.96 -15.50
N ASP A 2 8.89 40.36 -16.57
CA ASP A 2 8.18 40.08 -17.80
C ASP A 2 7.34 38.81 -17.66
N ALA A 3 7.81 37.82 -16.89
CA ALA A 3 7.00 36.66 -16.50
C ALA A 3 5.78 37.05 -15.64
N VAL A 4 5.92 38.04 -14.76
CA VAL A 4 4.80 38.51 -13.93
C VAL A 4 3.78 39.24 -14.80
N GLU A 5 4.26 40.08 -15.73
CA GLU A 5 3.41 40.76 -16.71
C GLU A 5 2.67 39.78 -17.62
N GLU A 6 3.37 38.77 -18.14
CA GLU A 6 2.79 37.71 -18.96
C GLU A 6 1.68 36.96 -18.21
N LEU A 7 1.95 36.45 -17.00
CA LEU A 7 0.96 35.74 -16.18
C LEU A 7 -0.19 36.65 -15.69
N SER A 8 0.06 37.96 -15.58
CA SER A 8 -1.01 38.91 -15.25
C SER A 8 -1.97 39.13 -16.43
N THR A 9 -1.45 39.09 -17.66
CA THR A 9 -2.20 39.35 -18.89
C THR A 9 -2.86 38.08 -19.43
N ARG A 10 -2.12 36.96 -19.43
CA ARG A 10 -2.58 35.64 -19.90
C ARG A 10 -3.31 34.89 -18.80
N THR A 11 -4.55 35.31 -18.55
CA THR A 11 -5.37 34.73 -17.47
C THR A 11 -5.58 33.22 -17.61
N LEU A 12 -5.83 32.71 -18.81
CA LEU A 12 -6.02 31.26 -19.02
C LEU A 12 -4.79 30.45 -18.62
N LEU A 13 -3.60 30.85 -19.11
CA LEU A 13 -2.32 30.25 -18.73
C LEU A 13 -2.12 30.28 -17.21
N ARG A 14 -2.39 31.43 -16.57
CA ARG A 14 -2.23 31.54 -15.11
C ARG A 14 -3.16 30.60 -14.35
N GLU A 15 -4.42 30.47 -14.75
CA GLU A 15 -5.34 29.55 -14.07
C GLU A 15 -4.97 28.09 -14.31
N GLU A 16 -4.56 27.72 -15.53
CA GLU A 16 -4.07 26.38 -15.85
C GLU A 16 -2.84 26.00 -14.99
N LEU A 17 -1.84 26.87 -14.91
CA LEU A 17 -0.68 26.65 -14.03
C LEU A 17 -1.06 26.56 -12.55
N ARG A 18 -2.08 27.31 -12.11
CA ARG A 18 -2.56 27.24 -10.73
C ARG A 18 -3.25 25.93 -10.42
N ASP A 19 -4.08 25.46 -11.35
CA ASP A 19 -4.80 24.21 -11.20
C ASP A 19 -3.80 23.04 -11.11
N GLU A 20 -2.83 22.97 -12.02
CA GLU A 20 -1.76 21.95 -11.97
C GLU A 20 -0.93 22.05 -10.70
N LEU A 21 -0.43 23.24 -10.34
CA LEU A 21 0.37 23.43 -9.12
C LEU A 21 -0.41 23.16 -7.83
N SER A 22 -1.74 23.25 -7.85
CA SER A 22 -2.57 22.97 -6.68
C SER A 22 -2.61 21.48 -6.31
N ALA A 23 -2.33 20.60 -7.28
CA ALA A 23 -2.23 19.15 -7.09
C ALA A 23 -0.84 18.72 -6.58
N ALA A 24 0.17 19.60 -6.66
CA ALA A 24 1.51 19.32 -6.17
C ALA A 24 1.53 19.18 -4.64
N TYR A 25 2.24 18.18 -4.15
CA TYR A 25 2.59 18.07 -2.74
C TYR A 25 3.85 18.89 -2.43
N ASP A 26 4.11 19.12 -1.14
CA ASP A 26 5.32 19.79 -0.65
C ASP A 26 6.57 18.95 -0.92
N LEU A 27 7.13 19.09 -2.13
CA LEU A 27 8.24 18.28 -2.62
C LEU A 27 9.53 18.53 -1.83
N GLU A 28 9.78 19.77 -1.37
CA GLU A 28 10.96 20.09 -0.54
C GLU A 28 10.94 19.27 0.75
N ARG A 29 9.78 19.21 1.42
CA ARG A 29 9.60 18.41 2.62
C ARG A 29 9.68 16.90 2.33
N LEU A 30 9.10 16.44 1.23
CA LEU A 30 9.12 15.03 0.84
C LEU A 30 10.54 14.56 0.53
N VAL A 31 11.30 15.28 -0.31
CA VAL A 31 12.69 14.97 -0.63
C VAL A 31 13.55 14.96 0.63
N SER A 32 13.36 15.92 1.55
CA SER A 32 14.06 15.94 2.84
C SER A 32 13.79 14.69 3.69
N ARG A 33 12.57 14.13 3.65
CA ARG A 33 12.26 12.86 4.32
C ARG A 33 12.92 11.67 3.63
N VAL A 34 12.87 11.63 2.30
CA VAL A 34 13.51 10.57 1.50
C VAL A 34 15.02 10.53 1.76
N SER A 35 15.70 11.68 1.68
CA SER A 35 17.15 11.77 1.93
C SER A 35 17.56 11.42 3.37
N ARG A 36 16.61 11.39 4.31
CA ARG A 36 16.83 11.01 5.71
C ARG A 36 16.33 9.61 6.04
N GLU A 37 15.89 8.84 5.03
CA GLU A 37 15.33 7.48 5.19
C GLU A 37 14.13 7.47 6.17
N ARG A 38 13.33 8.53 6.14
CA ARG A 38 12.14 8.71 6.99
C ARG A 38 10.84 8.81 6.20
N ALA A 39 10.91 8.71 4.87
CA ALA A 39 9.72 8.69 4.04
C ALA A 39 9.00 7.34 4.19
N ASN A 40 7.68 7.38 4.29
CA ASN A 40 6.84 6.19 4.21
C ASN A 40 6.27 6.00 2.80
N ALA A 41 5.52 4.91 2.59
CA ALA A 41 4.92 4.59 1.30
C ALA A 41 4.00 5.71 0.76
N ARG A 42 3.24 6.38 1.64
CA ARG A 42 2.38 7.51 1.26
C ARG A 42 3.16 8.75 0.86
N ASP A 43 4.30 9.01 1.52
CA ASP A 43 5.22 10.07 1.09
C ASP A 43 5.74 9.78 -0.32
N LEU A 44 6.10 8.53 -0.63
CA LEU A 44 6.53 8.14 -1.98
C LEU A 44 5.42 8.31 -3.01
N ARG A 45 4.18 7.88 -2.73
CA ARG A 45 3.03 8.13 -3.60
C ARG A 45 2.79 9.63 -3.83
N SER A 46 3.02 10.47 -2.81
CA SER A 46 2.93 11.94 -2.95
C SER A 46 4.03 12.52 -3.84
N VAL A 47 5.24 11.95 -3.81
CA VAL A 47 6.31 12.29 -4.76
C VAL A 47 5.88 11.94 -6.18
N ALA A 48 5.41 10.71 -6.41
CA ALA A 48 4.92 10.30 -7.73
C ALA A 48 3.78 11.20 -8.24
N GLY A 49 2.80 11.52 -7.38
CA GLY A 49 1.71 12.45 -7.72
C GLY A 49 2.18 13.86 -8.06
N THR A 50 3.27 14.35 -7.44
CA THR A 50 3.87 15.64 -7.79
C THR A 50 4.66 15.56 -9.10
N LEU A 51 5.35 14.45 -9.37
CA LEU A 51 6.02 14.24 -10.65
C LEU A 51 5.02 14.06 -11.80
N ALA A 52 3.83 13.53 -11.50
CA ALA A 52 2.78 13.29 -12.47
C ALA A 52 2.24 14.55 -13.13
N ILE A 53 2.33 15.73 -12.51
CA ILE A 53 1.88 17.01 -13.10
C ILE A 53 2.95 17.73 -13.93
N VAL A 54 4.21 17.26 -13.90
CA VAL A 54 5.32 17.96 -14.55
C VAL A 54 5.16 18.01 -16.08
N PRO A 55 4.76 16.92 -16.78
CA PRO A 55 4.47 16.98 -18.21
C PRO A 55 3.41 18.03 -18.58
N GLU A 56 2.37 18.15 -17.76
CA GLU A 56 1.23 19.04 -17.91
C GLU A 56 1.65 20.50 -17.68
N LEU A 57 2.47 20.75 -16.66
CA LEU A 57 3.10 22.06 -16.44
C LEU A 57 3.98 22.47 -17.61
N LYS A 58 4.77 21.54 -18.17
CA LYS A 58 5.59 21.82 -19.35
C LYS A 58 4.74 22.17 -20.55
N ALA A 59 3.68 21.40 -20.80
CA ALA A 59 2.73 21.63 -21.89
C ALA A 59 2.01 22.98 -21.74
N ALA A 60 1.57 23.34 -20.54
CA ALA A 60 0.96 24.65 -20.28
C ALA A 60 1.94 25.80 -20.56
N LEU A 61 3.23 25.59 -20.28
CA LEU A 61 4.29 26.57 -20.54
C LEU A 61 4.82 26.55 -21.99
N ASP A 62 4.34 25.70 -22.89
CA ASP A 62 4.86 25.56 -24.27
C ASP A 62 4.83 26.87 -25.04
N ASP A 63 3.74 27.63 -24.88
CA ASP A 63 3.52 28.91 -25.56
C ASP A 63 4.00 30.11 -24.73
N ALA A 64 4.73 29.90 -23.63
CA ALA A 64 5.24 31.00 -22.80
C ALA A 64 6.23 31.87 -23.59
N GLU A 65 6.07 33.19 -23.50
CA GLU A 65 6.85 34.16 -24.27
C GLU A 65 8.04 34.70 -23.49
N SER A 66 7.92 34.82 -22.17
CA SER A 66 8.98 35.36 -21.33
C SER A 66 10.12 34.36 -21.12
N ASP A 67 11.36 34.84 -21.29
CA ASP A 67 12.59 34.05 -21.08
C ASP A 67 12.61 33.33 -19.74
N ARG A 68 12.03 33.94 -18.69
CA ARG A 68 12.00 33.34 -17.34
C ARG A 68 11.06 32.14 -17.25
N LEU A 69 9.91 32.15 -17.91
CA LEU A 69 8.99 31.01 -17.92
C LEU A 69 9.50 29.89 -18.82
N GLN A 70 10.10 30.25 -19.96
CA GLN A 70 10.78 29.29 -20.83
C GLN A 70 11.93 28.58 -20.10
N ALA A 71 12.78 29.33 -19.40
CA ALA A 71 13.86 28.74 -18.59
C ALA A 71 13.32 27.82 -17.48
N LEU A 72 12.22 28.19 -16.82
CA LEU A 72 11.59 27.31 -15.82
C LEU A 72 11.06 26.02 -16.46
N ARG A 73 10.42 26.10 -17.63
CA ARG A 73 9.95 24.92 -18.38
C ARG A 73 11.12 24.01 -18.77
N ASP A 74 12.23 24.58 -19.21
CA ASP A 74 13.42 23.82 -19.60
C ASP A 74 14.12 23.15 -18.41
N ASP A 75 14.07 23.78 -17.23
CA ASP A 75 14.60 23.23 -15.98
C ASP A 75 13.72 22.11 -15.38
N LEU A 76 12.47 21.95 -15.84
CA LEU A 76 11.56 20.89 -15.37
C LEU A 76 11.94 19.53 -15.98
N ASP A 77 12.58 18.71 -15.15
CA ASP A 77 12.77 17.29 -15.39
C ASP A 77 11.53 16.50 -14.96
N GLU A 78 10.97 15.70 -15.87
CA GLU A 78 9.79 14.86 -15.61
C GLU A 78 10.12 13.69 -14.69
N LEU A 79 11.39 13.28 -14.61
CA LEU A 79 11.85 12.14 -13.79
C LEU A 79 10.95 10.90 -13.98
N ALA A 80 10.54 10.64 -15.23
CA ALA A 80 9.53 9.64 -15.57
C ALA A 80 9.90 8.25 -15.02
N GLU A 81 11.18 7.85 -15.12
CA GLU A 81 11.67 6.58 -14.56
C GLU A 81 11.43 6.47 -13.05
N THR A 82 11.61 7.57 -12.30
CA THR A 82 11.38 7.58 -10.85
C THR A 82 9.90 7.51 -10.52
N ARG A 83 9.07 8.26 -11.25
CA ARG A 83 7.60 8.21 -11.11
C ARG A 83 7.09 6.79 -11.37
N GLU A 84 7.45 6.22 -12.52
CA GLU A 84 7.03 4.89 -12.95
C GLU A 84 7.49 3.79 -11.99
N LEU A 85 8.72 3.89 -11.45
CA LEU A 85 9.20 2.98 -10.43
C LEU A 85 8.34 3.03 -9.16
N ILE A 86 8.01 4.22 -8.67
CA ILE A 86 7.18 4.36 -7.48
C ILE A 86 5.77 3.83 -7.74
N GLU A 87 5.20 4.14 -8.90
CA GLU A 87 3.84 3.71 -9.28
C GLU A 87 3.75 2.19 -9.44
N ALA A 88 4.79 1.55 -9.97
CA ALA A 88 4.87 0.10 -10.09
C ALA A 88 5.17 -0.59 -8.75
N ALA A 89 6.00 0.02 -7.89
CA ALA A 89 6.47 -0.61 -6.65
C ALA A 89 5.50 -0.46 -5.48
N ILE A 90 4.87 0.70 -5.35
CA ILE A 90 4.08 1.06 -4.17
C ILE A 90 2.60 0.93 -4.49
N ALA A 91 1.87 0.22 -3.63
CA ALA A 91 0.42 0.04 -3.73
C ALA A 91 -0.30 1.40 -3.86
N GLU A 92 -1.47 1.39 -4.53
CA GLU A 92 -2.20 2.62 -4.84
C GLU A 92 -2.62 3.40 -3.59
N ASP A 93 -3.16 2.67 -2.60
CA ASP A 93 -3.53 3.16 -1.28
C ASP A 93 -2.74 2.39 -0.20
N PRO A 94 -1.46 2.72 0.02
CA PRO A 94 -0.62 1.97 0.93
C PRO A 94 -0.94 2.36 2.39
N PRO A 95 -0.75 1.44 3.36
CA PRO A 95 -0.87 1.77 4.77
C PRO A 95 0.18 2.77 5.25
N GLN A 96 -0.01 3.30 6.46
CA GLN A 96 0.94 4.26 7.02
C GLN A 96 2.23 3.58 7.47
N GLU A 97 2.06 2.45 8.13
CA GLU A 97 3.13 1.71 8.77
C GLU A 97 3.51 0.51 7.91
N ILE A 98 4.80 0.33 7.65
CA ILE A 98 5.29 -0.80 6.86
C ILE A 98 4.96 -2.16 7.48
N THR A 99 4.79 -2.20 8.80
CA THR A 99 4.44 -3.41 9.56
C THR A 99 3.02 -3.91 9.31
N GLU A 100 2.14 -3.09 8.73
CA GLU A 100 0.77 -3.49 8.38
C GLU A 100 0.73 -4.36 7.11
N GLY A 101 1.85 -4.48 6.38
CA GLY A 101 1.89 -5.18 5.08
C GLY A 101 1.25 -4.34 3.98
N GLY A 102 1.00 -4.91 2.80
CA GLY A 102 0.26 -4.21 1.72
C GLY A 102 0.92 -2.94 1.16
N VAL A 103 2.19 -2.69 1.46
CA VAL A 103 2.93 -1.52 0.96
C VAL A 103 3.41 -1.72 -0.48
N ILE A 104 4.00 -2.87 -0.77
CA ILE A 104 4.50 -3.20 -2.11
C ILE A 104 3.35 -3.74 -2.95
N ALA A 105 3.18 -3.21 -4.16
CA ALA A 105 2.15 -3.63 -5.10
C ALA A 105 2.30 -5.12 -5.48
N ASP A 106 1.18 -5.78 -5.75
CA ASP A 106 1.20 -7.14 -6.30
C ASP A 106 1.82 -7.10 -7.71
N GLY A 107 2.63 -8.10 -8.05
CA GLY A 107 3.32 -8.23 -9.34
C GLY A 107 4.62 -7.43 -9.44
N PHE A 108 5.03 -6.71 -8.40
CA PHE A 108 6.30 -5.98 -8.39
C PHE A 108 7.50 -6.87 -8.03
N ASP A 109 7.30 -7.80 -7.09
CA ASP A 109 8.35 -8.68 -6.59
C ASP A 109 7.83 -10.12 -6.52
N ASP A 110 8.36 -10.99 -7.38
CA ASP A 110 7.90 -12.37 -7.54
C ASP A 110 8.08 -13.20 -6.26
N GLU A 111 9.15 -12.95 -5.49
CA GLU A 111 9.43 -13.68 -4.25
C GLU A 111 8.43 -13.29 -3.15
N LEU A 112 8.14 -11.99 -3.02
CA LEU A 112 7.13 -11.49 -2.11
C LEU A 112 5.73 -12.01 -2.48
N ASP A 113 5.42 -12.08 -3.78
CA ASP A 113 4.16 -12.61 -4.27
C ASP A 113 4.01 -14.11 -3.99
N GLU A 114 5.08 -14.89 -4.14
CA GLU A 114 5.10 -16.31 -3.77
C GLU A 114 4.86 -16.51 -2.27
N VAL A 115 5.49 -15.68 -1.43
CA VAL A 115 5.26 -15.70 0.02
C VAL A 115 3.81 -15.35 0.35
N ARG A 116 3.23 -14.33 -0.30
CA ARG A 116 1.81 -13.96 -0.12
C ARG A 116 0.87 -15.07 -0.59
N ALA A 117 1.18 -15.74 -1.70
CA ALA A 117 0.39 -16.86 -2.20
C ALA A 117 0.39 -18.03 -1.21
N THR A 118 1.58 -18.41 -0.73
CA THR A 118 1.74 -19.46 0.30
C THR A 118 0.95 -19.15 1.57
N GLU A 119 0.96 -17.88 1.99
CA GLU A 119 0.22 -17.42 3.16
C GLU A 119 -1.31 -17.56 2.98
N ARG A 120 -1.83 -17.16 1.82
CA ARG A 120 -3.26 -17.30 1.47
C ARG A 120 -3.67 -18.77 1.40
N GLU A 121 -2.90 -19.62 0.72
CA GLU A 121 -3.14 -21.06 0.64
C GLU A 121 -3.15 -21.72 2.04
N GLY A 122 -2.24 -21.30 2.92
CA GLY A 122 -2.21 -21.75 4.30
C GLY A 122 -3.48 -21.38 5.08
N ARG A 123 -4.00 -20.15 4.91
CA ARG A 123 -5.27 -19.72 5.53
C ARG A 123 -6.46 -20.51 5.00
N GLU A 124 -6.52 -20.75 3.70
CA GLU A 124 -7.57 -21.56 3.08
C GLU A 124 -7.53 -23.00 3.60
N TRP A 125 -6.34 -23.59 3.70
CA TRP A 125 -6.16 -24.93 4.25
C TRP A 125 -6.65 -25.03 5.71
N VAL A 126 -6.40 -24.00 6.53
CA VAL A 126 -6.89 -23.93 7.93
C VAL A 126 -8.42 -23.86 7.98
N ALA A 127 -9.03 -23.03 7.14
CA ALA A 127 -10.49 -22.93 7.06
C ALA A 127 -11.14 -24.25 6.58
N ASP A 128 -10.53 -24.90 5.59
CA ASP A 128 -10.93 -26.21 5.10
C ASP A 128 -10.81 -27.30 6.17
N LEU A 129 -9.72 -27.26 6.96
CA LEU A 129 -9.53 -28.18 8.08
C LEU A 129 -10.64 -28.01 9.12
N GLU A 130 -10.95 -26.77 9.49
CA GLU A 130 -12.03 -26.46 10.42
C GLU A 130 -13.38 -27.03 9.94
N ALA A 131 -13.75 -26.76 8.68
CA ALA A 131 -14.99 -27.25 8.11
C ALA A 131 -15.06 -28.78 8.06
N LYS A 132 -13.98 -29.43 7.60
CA LYS A 132 -13.89 -30.90 7.56
C LYS A 132 -13.98 -31.52 8.94
N GLU A 133 -13.36 -30.90 9.94
CA GLU A 133 -13.38 -31.42 11.30
C GLU A 133 -14.75 -31.21 11.96
N ARG A 134 -15.43 -30.07 11.75
CA ARG A 134 -16.83 -29.87 12.17
C ARG A 134 -17.76 -30.94 11.61
N GLU A 135 -17.71 -31.18 10.30
CA GLU A 135 -18.54 -32.21 9.64
C GLU A 135 -18.25 -33.61 10.17
N ARG A 136 -16.96 -33.94 10.37
CA ARG A 136 -16.52 -35.26 10.80
C ARG A 136 -16.87 -35.55 12.26
N THR A 137 -16.80 -34.56 13.15
CA THR A 137 -17.06 -34.74 14.58
C THR A 137 -18.52 -34.46 14.96
N GLY A 138 -19.25 -33.68 14.16
CA GLY A 138 -20.57 -33.18 14.50
C GLY A 138 -20.55 -32.01 15.49
N ILE A 139 -19.38 -31.45 15.79
CA ILE A 139 -19.20 -30.37 16.77
C ILE A 139 -19.25 -29.03 16.02
N ASP A 140 -20.43 -28.41 15.96
CA ASP A 140 -20.66 -27.19 15.18
C ASP A 140 -19.79 -25.99 15.63
N ASN A 141 -19.39 -25.94 16.90
CA ASN A 141 -18.58 -24.85 17.46
C ASN A 141 -17.08 -25.18 17.60
N LEU A 142 -16.61 -26.22 16.91
CA LEU A 142 -15.18 -26.50 16.79
C LEU A 142 -14.49 -25.38 16.02
N GLU A 143 -13.36 -24.88 16.50
CA GLU A 143 -12.58 -23.81 15.84
C GLU A 143 -11.12 -24.22 15.66
N VAL A 144 -10.50 -23.82 14.56
CA VAL A 144 -9.04 -23.98 14.37
C VAL A 144 -8.36 -22.65 14.70
N GLY A 145 -7.82 -22.57 15.91
CA GLY A 145 -7.11 -21.40 16.40
C GLY A 145 -5.61 -21.45 16.14
N HIS A 146 -4.94 -20.30 16.34
CA HIS A 146 -3.49 -20.19 16.36
C HIS A 146 -3.03 -19.28 17.49
N ASN A 147 -2.01 -19.70 18.23
CA ASN A 147 -1.30 -18.83 19.17
C ASN A 147 0.22 -18.97 19.04
N GLN A 148 0.95 -17.95 19.46
CA GLN A 148 2.42 -17.89 19.28
C GLN A 148 3.18 -18.97 20.06
N VAL A 149 2.60 -19.52 21.13
CA VAL A 149 3.29 -20.46 22.03
C VAL A 149 3.12 -21.91 21.57
N HIS A 150 1.92 -22.27 21.09
CA HIS A 150 1.53 -23.64 20.78
C HIS A 150 1.24 -23.88 19.29
N GLY A 151 1.29 -22.82 18.47
CA GLY A 151 0.96 -22.88 17.05
C GLY A 151 -0.53 -23.11 16.81
N TYR A 152 -0.87 -23.80 15.72
CA TYR A 152 -2.25 -24.16 15.41
C TYR A 152 -2.81 -25.22 16.37
N TYR A 153 -4.09 -25.10 16.72
CA TYR A 153 -4.82 -26.02 17.57
C TYR A 153 -6.28 -26.12 17.14
N ILE A 154 -6.94 -27.21 17.54
CA ILE A 154 -8.38 -27.36 17.41
C ILE A 154 -8.95 -27.11 18.80
N GLU A 155 -9.86 -26.15 18.91
CA GLU A 155 -10.55 -25.79 20.14
C GLU A 155 -11.93 -26.41 20.15
N VAL A 156 -12.27 -27.05 21.27
CA VAL A 156 -13.59 -27.62 21.51
C VAL A 156 -14.11 -27.11 22.85
N THR A 157 -15.39 -26.75 22.88
CA THR A 157 -16.06 -26.32 24.12
C THR A 157 -16.26 -27.48 25.09
N ASP A 158 -16.26 -27.19 26.39
CA ASP A 158 -16.39 -28.21 27.45
C ASP A 158 -17.61 -29.14 27.27
N SER A 159 -18.69 -28.63 26.68
CA SER A 159 -19.93 -29.38 26.45
C SER A 159 -19.78 -30.52 25.44
N HIS A 160 -18.79 -30.48 24.56
CA HIS A 160 -18.57 -31.47 23.50
C HIS A 160 -17.33 -32.34 23.74
N LEU A 161 -16.74 -32.30 24.95
CA LEU A 161 -15.53 -33.09 25.28
C LEU A 161 -15.72 -34.61 25.09
N VAL A 162 -16.95 -35.10 25.28
CA VAL A 162 -17.29 -36.53 25.08
C VAL A 162 -17.30 -36.91 23.60
N GLU A 163 -17.50 -35.94 22.71
CA GLU A 163 -17.54 -36.12 21.25
C GLU A 163 -16.15 -35.94 20.61
N VAL A 164 -15.14 -35.53 21.40
CA VAL A 164 -13.76 -35.37 20.94
C VAL A 164 -13.16 -36.74 20.59
N PRO A 165 -12.69 -36.94 19.35
CA PRO A 165 -12.11 -38.22 18.93
C PRO A 165 -10.80 -38.54 19.64
N GLU A 166 -10.57 -39.81 19.99
CA GLU A 166 -9.36 -40.28 20.68
C GLU A 166 -8.04 -39.96 19.95
N LYS A 167 -8.09 -39.75 18.63
CA LYS A 167 -6.91 -39.36 17.83
C LYS A 167 -6.42 -37.94 18.13
N TYR A 168 -7.22 -37.10 18.79
CA TYR A 168 -6.82 -35.74 19.16
C TYR A 168 -5.84 -35.79 20.32
N ARG A 169 -4.77 -35.01 20.21
CA ARG A 169 -3.79 -34.85 21.29
C ARG A 169 -4.07 -33.52 21.98
N ARG A 170 -4.55 -33.59 23.21
CA ARG A 170 -4.75 -32.41 24.05
C ARG A 170 -3.48 -31.58 24.13
N ARG A 171 -3.58 -30.29 23.80
CA ARG A 171 -2.46 -29.33 23.81
C ARG A 171 -2.53 -28.33 24.96
N GLN A 172 -3.71 -27.83 25.29
CA GLN A 172 -3.92 -26.82 26.33
C GLN A 172 -5.30 -27.05 26.98
N THR A 173 -5.53 -26.45 28.15
CA THR A 173 -6.86 -26.34 28.79
C THR A 173 -7.11 -24.88 29.09
N LEU A 174 -8.27 -24.37 28.70
CA LEU A 174 -8.76 -23.04 29.02
C LEU A 174 -9.95 -23.14 29.99
N LYS A 175 -10.47 -22.00 30.42
CA LYS A 175 -11.49 -21.94 31.48
C LYS A 175 -12.85 -22.53 31.06
N ASN A 176 -13.13 -22.63 29.76
CA ASN A 176 -14.40 -23.13 29.20
C ASN A 176 -14.23 -23.97 27.91
N SER A 177 -13.00 -24.36 27.59
CA SER A 177 -12.63 -25.07 26.35
C SER A 177 -11.32 -25.83 26.55
N GLU A 178 -11.11 -26.92 25.80
CA GLU A 178 -9.84 -27.66 25.71
C GLU A 178 -9.40 -27.88 24.27
#